data_AF-A0A7G8G6W2-F1
#
_entry.id   AF-A0A7G8G6W2-F1
#
_cell.length_a   1.000
_cell.length_b   1.000
_cell.length_c   1.000
_cell.angle_alpha   90.00
_cell.angle_beta   90.00
_cell.angle_gamma   90.00
#
_symmetry.space_group_name_H-M   'P 1'
#
loop_
_entity.id
_entity.type
_entity.pdbx_description
1 polymer ?
#
loop_
_entity_poly.entity_id
_entity_poly.type
_entity_poly.pdbx_seq_one_letter_code
_entity_poly.pdbx_strand_id
1 'polypeptide(L)' 'MTSQQLRHLKDELQQIDARLAGCRGPASPEQMQLLRLRRECLVRIRDAERASWGD' A
#
# COMPACT_ATOMS: atom_id res chain seq x y z
N MET A 1 -1.67 13.39 -10.13
CA MET A 1 -1.51 11.92 -10.24
C MET A 1 -2.73 11.39 -10.99
N THR A 2 -2.56 10.53 -12.00
CA THR A 2 -3.70 10.08 -12.83
C THR A 2 -4.54 9.01 -12.13
N SER A 3 -5.82 8.85 -12.50
CA SER A 3 -6.70 7.81 -11.96
C SER A 3 -6.14 6.40 -12.12
N GLN A 4 -5.33 6.17 -13.17
CA GLN A 4 -4.64 4.91 -13.42
C GLN A 4 -3.52 4.64 -12.42
N GLN A 5 -2.75 5.67 -12.02
CA GLN A 5 -1.70 5.54 -11.01
C GLN A 5 -2.28 5.24 -9.63
N LEU A 6 -3.41 5.86 -9.27
CA LEU A 6 -4.11 5.58 -8.01
C LEU A 6 -4.64 4.14 -7.97
N ARG A 7 -5.21 3.65 -9.08
CA ARG A 7 -5.66 2.26 -9.19
C ARG A 7 -4.49 1.29 -9.02
N HIS A 8 -3.36 1.56 -9.66
CA HIS A 8 -2.16 0.72 -9.53
C HIS A 8 -1.67 0.63 -8.07
N LEU A 9 -1.62 1.75 -7.35
CA LEU A 9 -1.25 1.73 -5.93
C LEU A 9 -2.25 0.94 -5.06
N LYS A 10 -3.55 1.03 -5.37
CA LYS A 10 -4.57 0.24 -4.66
C LYS A 10 -4.40 -1.27 -4.93
N ASP A 11 -4.06 -1.64 -6.16
CA ASP A 11 -3.77 -3.02 -6.53
C ASP A 11 -2.48 -3.52 -5.84
N GLU A 12 -1.42 -2.71 -5.79
CA GLU A 12 -0.19 -3.03 -5.04
C GLU A 12 -0.47 -3.24 -3.55
N LEU A 13 -1.25 -2.34 -2.93
CA LEU A 13 -1.65 -2.45 -1.53
C LEU A 13 -2.42 -3.75 -1.26
N GLN A 14 -3.36 -4.10 -2.14
CA GLN A 14 -4.15 -5.34 -2.02
C GLN A 14 -3.26 -6.58 -2.10
N GLN A 15 -2.24 -6.58 -2.97
CA GLN A 15 -1.28 -7.68 -3.07
C GLN A 15 -0.44 -7.83 -1.80
N ILE A 16 0.01 -6.70 -1.22
CA ILE A 16 0.77 -6.70 0.04
C ILE A 16 -0.10 -7.23 1.18
N ASP A 17 -1.36 -6.80 1.28
CA ASP A 17 -2.31 -7.27 2.29
C ASP A 17 -2.58 -8.78 2.15
N ALA A 18 -2.73 -9.29 0.93
CA ALA A 18 -2.89 -10.72 0.69
C ALA A 18 -1.68 -11.54 1.14
N ARG A 19 -0.45 -11.04 0.90
CA ARG A 19 0.79 -11.69 1.37
C ARG A 19 0.88 -11.68 2.90
N LEU A 20 0.44 -10.60 3.55
CA LEU A 20 0.44 -10.48 5.00
C LEU A 20 -0.68 -11.30 5.67
N ALA A 21 -1.82 -11.53 5.02
CA ALA A 21 -2.96 -12.25 5.59
C ALA A 21 -2.62 -13.71 5.98
N GLY A 22 -1.66 -14.34 5.29
CA GLY A 22 -1.19 -15.69 5.58
C GLY A 22 -0.15 -15.77 6.71
N CYS A 23 0.32 -14.64 7.21
CA CYS A 23 1.44 -14.57 8.13
C CYS A 23 0.97 -14.70 9.60
N ARG A 24 1.36 -15.79 10.28
CA ARG A 24 1.11 -16.00 11.71
C ARG A 24 2.43 -16.08 12.49
N GLY A 25 2.43 -15.55 13.70
CA GLY A 25 3.60 -15.54 14.59
C GLY A 25 4.43 -14.25 14.49
N PRO A 26 5.65 -14.24 15.05
CA PRO A 26 6.55 -13.09 15.02
C PRO A 26 6.87 -12.66 13.59
N ALA A 27 6.96 -11.36 13.37
CA ALA A 27 7.23 -10.82 12.04
C ALA A 27 8.61 -11.26 11.53
N SER A 28 8.63 -12.01 10.42
CA SER A 28 9.86 -12.30 9.69
C SER A 28 10.45 -11.01 9.09
N PRO A 29 11.75 -10.97 8.74
CA PRO A 29 12.33 -9.83 8.03
C PRO A 29 11.57 -9.45 6.75
N GLU A 30 11.08 -10.44 6.01
CA GLU A 30 10.25 -10.24 4.81
C GLU A 30 8.89 -9.61 5.16
N GLN A 31 8.24 -10.07 6.22
CA GLN A 31 6.98 -9.48 6.70
C GLN A 31 7.18 -8.03 7.17
N MET A 32 8.30 -7.73 7.84
CA MET A 32 8.65 -6.36 8.21
C MET A 32 8.84 -5.48 6.98
N GLN A 33 9.47 -6.00 5.92
CA GLN A 33 9.62 -5.27 4.66
C GLN A 33 8.25 -5.04 3.99
N LEU A 34 7.38 -6.05 3.96
CA LEU A 34 6.02 -5.91 3.45
C LEU A 34 5.20 -4.88 4.23
N LEU A 35 5.32 -4.83 5.56
CA LEU A 35 4.67 -3.83 6.39
C LEU A 35 5.18 -2.40 6.10
N ARG A 36 6.48 -2.23 5.81
CA ARG A 36 7.04 -0.94 5.38
C ARG A 36 6.48 -0.51 4.03
N LEU A 37 6.50 -1.41 3.04
CA LEU A 37 5.94 -1.16 1.71
C LEU A 37 4.45 -0.83 1.79
N ARG A 38 3.69 -1.56 2.63
CA ARG A 38 2.27 -1.28 2.89
C ARG A 38 2.06 0.16 3.36
N ARG A 39 2.88 0.61 4.32
CA ARG A 39 2.80 1.96 4.88
C ARG A 39 3.12 3.01 3.83
N GLU A 40 4.16 2.81 3.03
CA GLU A 40 4.51 3.70 1.92
C GLU A 40 3.39 3.79 0.88
N CYS A 41 2.80 2.66 0.51
CA CYS A 41 1.67 2.60 -0.42
C CYS A 41 0.46 3.40 0.10
N LEU A 42 0.10 3.22 1.37
CA LEU A 42 -0.99 3.97 2.02
C LEU A 42 -0.74 5.49 2.02
N VAL A 43 0.49 5.93 2.30
CA VAL A 43 0.84 7.36 2.25
C VAL A 43 0.67 7.90 0.83
N ARG A 44 1.19 7.20 -0.18
CA ARG A 44 1.07 7.61 -1.58
C ARG A 44 -0.38 7.67 -2.06
N ILE A 45 -1.22 6.71 -1.66
CA ILE A 45 -2.66 6.71 -1.94
C ILE A 45 -3.31 7.94 -1.31
N ARG A 46 -3.07 8.18 -0.02
CA ARG A 46 -3.65 9.33 0.69
C ARG A 46 -3.24 10.65 0.08
N ASP A 47 -1.96 10.80 -0.26
CA ASP A 47 -1.44 12.06 -0.82
C ASP A 47 -2.00 12.30 -2.24
N ALA A 48 -2.20 11.23 -3.01
CA ALA A 48 -2.82 11.30 -4.33
C ALA A 48 -4.33 11.59 -4.28
N GLU A 49 -5.03 10.98 -3.33
CA GLU A 49 -6.42 11.30 -3.05
C GLU A 49 -6.51 12.75 -2.58
N ARG A 50 -5.66 13.24 -1.69
CA ARG A 50 -5.66 14.66 -1.30
C ARG A 50 -5.42 15.60 -2.49
N ALA A 51 -4.49 15.24 -3.37
CA ALA A 51 -4.22 16.04 -4.57
C ALA A 51 -5.43 16.09 -5.52
N SER A 52 -6.27 15.05 -5.58
CA SER A 52 -7.44 15.04 -6.47
C SER A 52 -8.64 15.82 -5.94
N TRP A 53 -8.60 16.33 -4.71
CA TRP A 53 -9.65 17.17 -4.10
C TRP A 53 -9.22 18.64 -3.98
N GLY A 54 -7.96 18.95 -4.31
CA GLY A 54 -7.36 20.28 -4.21
C GLY A 54 -7.17 21.00 -5.54
N ASP A 55 -7.63 20.40 -6.65
CA ASP A 55 -7.77 21.02 -7.98
C ASP A 55 -9.24 21.37 -8.25
#